data_AF-A0A497BJ96-F1
#
_entry.id   AF-A0A497BJ96-F1
#
_cell.length_a   1.000
_cell.length_b   1.000
_cell.length_c   1.000
_cell.angle_alpha   90.00
_cell.angle_beta   90.00
_cell.angle_gamma   90.00
#
_symmetry.space_group_name_H-M   'P 1'
#
loop_
_entity.id
_entity.type
_entity.pdbx_description
1 polymer ?
#
loop_
_entity_poly.entity_id
_entity_poly.type
_entity_poly.pdbx_seq_one_letter_code
_entity_poly.pdbx_strand_id
1 'polypeptide(L)'
;MKRNIRKPTPEQVELLRRTGSANKTEALEAMHSLAQALQVPLRSALLDGDILGGIFAPEVLDPSATAEYPLDFYQTAQENDYVAYMIPSEGALPQRTITGDAVTINTYDVGNAIDWPLKYATSARWNIVARAMEVLEAGFVKKMNTDGWRVIIAAGAGRTDYSGGAPLVYDSAATAGQFTKRLVSLMKTTMARLAGGNSATANRGRLTDLFISPEALEDIREWDSDEVDDLTRREIFTAGDDGGPMARIYGVNLHPLDELGVGQEFQTYFATLGVSMGASDEEIVVGLDLSHGDSFVMPVKRELAIFEDDMLHRRQKAGFYGWQEHGFAALDGRRVLLASF
;
A
#
# COMPACT_ATOMS: atom_id res chain seq x y z
N MET A 1 -20.38 -23.92 -5.85
CA MET A 1 -19.23 -23.42 -5.06
C MET A 1 -19.19 -24.16 -3.72
N LYS A 2 -18.38 -25.22 -3.59
CA LYS A 2 -18.23 -25.92 -2.30
C LYS A 2 -17.40 -25.02 -1.40
N ARG A 3 -18.08 -24.37 -0.45
CA ARG A 3 -17.48 -23.55 0.60
C ARG A 3 -16.52 -24.48 1.36
N ASN A 4 -15.21 -24.33 1.18
CA ASN A 4 -14.19 -25.05 1.93
C ASN A 4 -14.19 -24.53 3.37
N ILE A 5 -15.24 -24.87 4.10
CA ILE A 5 -15.38 -24.59 5.52
C ILE A 5 -14.46 -25.58 6.22
N ARG A 6 -13.33 -25.08 6.73
CA ARG A 6 -12.44 -25.86 7.60
C ARG A 6 -13.29 -26.39 8.75
N LYS A 7 -13.44 -27.71 8.86
CA LYS A 7 -14.23 -28.32 9.95
C LYS A 7 -13.55 -27.93 11.27
N PRO A 8 -14.28 -27.33 12.21
CA PRO A 8 -13.70 -26.90 13.48
C PRO A 8 -13.22 -28.12 14.28
N THR A 9 -12.14 -27.94 15.03
CA THR A 9 -11.74 -28.97 15.99
C THR A 9 -12.79 -29.09 17.10
N PRO A 10 -12.97 -30.27 17.71
CA PRO A 10 -13.90 -30.42 18.83
C PRO A 10 -13.66 -29.42 19.97
N GLU A 11 -12.39 -29.06 20.19
CA GLU A 11 -11.97 -28.06 21.17
C GLU A 11 -12.46 -26.65 20.83
N GLN A 12 -12.42 -26.23 19.56
CA GLN A 12 -12.92 -24.93 19.10
C GLN A 12 -14.45 -24.82 19.24
N VAL A 13 -15.17 -25.91 19.00
CA VAL A 13 -16.63 -25.96 19.17
C VAL A 13 -17.01 -25.85 20.64
N GLU A 14 -16.26 -26.52 21.52
CA GLU A 14 -16.47 -26.44 22.96
C GLU A 14 -16.11 -25.06 23.51
N LEU A 15 -14.99 -24.48 23.07
CA LEU A 15 -14.61 -23.11 23.42
C LEU A 15 -15.71 -22.11 23.03
N LEU A 16 -16.25 -22.25 21.82
CA LEU A 16 -17.35 -21.40 21.37
C LEU A 16 -18.62 -21.61 22.21
N ARG A 17 -18.96 -22.85 22.57
CA ARG A 17 -20.12 -23.11 23.45
C ARG A 17 -19.94 -22.45 24.82
N ARG A 18 -18.72 -22.47 25.37
CA ARG A 18 -18.38 -21.80 26.64
C ARG A 18 -18.58 -20.28 26.58
N THR A 19 -18.36 -19.64 25.42
CA THR A 19 -18.68 -18.19 25.25
C THR A 19 -20.17 -17.87 25.44
N GLY A 20 -21.06 -18.85 25.27
CA GLY A 20 -22.50 -18.72 25.50
C GLY A 20 -22.99 -19.18 26.88
N SER A 21 -22.07 -19.47 27.81
CA SER A 21 -22.41 -19.97 29.16
C SER A 21 -23.21 -18.94 29.96
N ALA A 22 -24.05 -19.42 30.88
CA ALA A 22 -24.75 -18.58 31.84
C ALA A 22 -23.81 -18.02 32.92
N ASN A 23 -22.66 -18.65 33.12
CA ASN A 23 -21.62 -18.16 34.02
C ASN A 23 -20.78 -17.10 33.31
N LYS A 24 -20.90 -15.86 33.78
CA LYS A 24 -20.24 -14.69 33.20
C LYS A 24 -18.71 -14.82 33.15
N THR A 25 -18.09 -15.35 34.20
CA THR A 25 -16.63 -15.48 34.29
C THR A 25 -16.08 -16.48 33.26
N GLU A 26 -16.76 -17.62 33.11
CA GLU A 26 -16.39 -18.63 32.10
C GLU A 26 -16.60 -18.14 30.66
N ALA A 27 -17.66 -17.36 30.44
CA ALA A 27 -17.94 -16.77 29.13
C ALA A 27 -16.87 -15.75 28.73
N LEU A 28 -16.46 -14.86 29.65
CA LEU A 28 -15.42 -13.86 29.40
C LEU A 28 -14.04 -14.50 29.16
N GLU A 29 -13.65 -15.49 29.97
CA GLU A 29 -12.38 -16.20 29.77
C GLU A 29 -12.32 -16.91 28.41
N ALA A 30 -13.42 -17.56 28.01
CA ALA A 30 -13.51 -18.21 26.70
C ALA A 30 -13.47 -17.20 25.54
N MET A 31 -14.10 -16.03 25.71
CA MET A 31 -14.06 -14.95 24.72
C MET A 31 -12.66 -14.34 24.62
N HIS A 32 -11.98 -14.13 25.74
CA HIS A 32 -10.63 -13.60 25.79
C HIS A 32 -9.62 -14.54 25.10
N SER A 33 -9.72 -15.85 25.37
CA SER A 33 -8.89 -16.86 24.69
C SER A 33 -9.14 -16.90 23.17
N LEU A 34 -10.40 -16.72 22.76
CA LEU A 34 -10.75 -16.60 21.35
C LEU A 34 -10.17 -15.33 20.72
N ALA A 35 -10.22 -14.19 21.42
CA ALA A 35 -9.62 -12.93 21.00
C ALA A 35 -8.10 -13.00 20.83
N GLN A 36 -7.39 -13.66 21.75
CA GLN A 36 -5.94 -13.88 21.65
C GLN A 36 -5.58 -14.74 20.42
N ALA A 37 -6.37 -15.78 20.14
CA ALA A 37 -6.16 -16.62 18.97
C ALA A 37 -6.33 -15.85 17.64
N LEU A 38 -7.05 -14.73 17.65
CA LEU A 38 -7.30 -13.88 16.48
C LEU A 38 -6.22 -12.82 16.27
N GLN A 39 -5.46 -12.45 17.30
CA GLN A 39 -4.33 -11.54 17.15
C GLN A 39 -3.21 -12.17 16.30
N VAL A 40 -3.13 -13.50 16.27
CA VAL A 40 -2.22 -14.22 15.37
C VAL A 40 -2.87 -14.32 13.98
N PRO A 41 -2.29 -13.73 12.92
CA PRO A 41 -2.93 -13.68 11.61
C PRO A 41 -3.21 -15.09 11.07
N LEU A 42 -4.48 -15.48 10.99
CA LEU A 42 -4.89 -16.66 10.24
C LEU A 42 -4.86 -16.29 8.76
N ARG A 43 -3.67 -16.39 8.13
CA ARG A 43 -3.48 -16.17 6.69
C ARG A 43 -4.26 -17.19 5.86
N SER A 44 -5.55 -16.94 5.67
CA SER A 44 -6.37 -17.48 4.59
C SER A 44 -7.64 -16.65 4.47
N ALA A 45 -7.53 -15.43 3.92
CA ALA A 45 -8.70 -14.60 3.68
C ALA A 45 -9.34 -14.97 2.32
N LEU A 46 -10.65 -15.20 2.35
CA LEU A 46 -11.57 -15.12 1.20
C LEU A 46 -12.00 -13.65 0.93
N LEU A 47 -11.36 -12.68 1.60
CA LEU A 47 -11.70 -11.25 1.65
C LEU A 47 -10.45 -10.43 1.27
N ASP A 48 -10.52 -9.12 1.41
CA ASP A 48 -9.44 -8.16 1.11
C ASP A 48 -8.12 -8.56 1.82
N GLY A 49 -7.07 -8.80 1.03
CA GLY A 49 -5.72 -9.11 1.50
C GLY A 49 -4.85 -7.85 1.63
N ASP A 50 -3.66 -7.98 2.22
CA ASP A 50 -2.71 -6.87 2.31
C ASP A 50 -2.06 -6.59 0.94
N ILE A 51 -2.24 -5.36 0.43
CA ILE A 51 -1.68 -4.88 -0.84
C ILE A 51 -0.60 -3.80 -0.63
N LEU A 52 -0.19 -3.57 0.62
CA LEU A 52 0.91 -2.66 0.98
C LEU A 52 2.24 -3.42 1.23
N GLY A 53 2.17 -4.75 1.27
CA GLY A 53 3.30 -5.62 1.54
C GLY A 53 4.51 -5.32 0.66
N GLY A 54 5.63 -4.98 1.31
CA GLY A 54 6.90 -4.68 0.62
C GLY A 54 7.07 -3.23 0.16
N ILE A 55 6.03 -2.39 0.26
CA ILE A 55 6.12 -0.95 -0.03
C ILE A 55 6.52 -0.18 1.23
N PHE A 56 5.75 -0.32 2.30
CA PHE A 56 5.99 0.36 3.57
C PHE A 56 6.88 -0.45 4.50
N ALA A 57 7.83 0.22 5.16
CA ALA A 57 8.57 -0.35 6.28
C ALA A 57 7.83 -0.08 7.60
N PRO A 58 7.25 -1.10 8.26
CA PRO A 58 6.62 -0.92 9.57
C PRO A 58 7.68 -0.68 10.64
N GLU A 59 7.53 0.43 11.35
CA GLU A 59 8.39 0.77 12.49
C GLU A 59 7.55 0.82 13.76
N VAL A 60 7.80 -0.12 14.67
CA VAL A 60 7.12 -0.14 15.97
C VAL A 60 7.79 0.86 16.89
N LEU A 61 7.04 1.92 17.23
CA LEU A 61 7.48 2.98 18.11
C LEU A 61 6.94 2.76 19.53
N ASP A 62 7.65 3.30 20.51
CA ASP A 62 7.11 3.38 21.87
C ASP A 62 5.85 4.27 21.88
N PRO A 63 4.80 3.93 22.65
CA PRO A 63 3.59 4.74 22.73
C PRO A 63 3.82 6.21 23.11
N SER A 64 4.90 6.49 23.86
CA SER A 64 5.27 7.86 24.27
C SER A 64 6.20 8.56 23.28
N ALA A 65 6.73 7.84 22.29
CA ALA A 65 7.61 8.42 21.29
C ALA A 65 6.81 9.22 20.25
N THR A 66 7.42 10.30 19.79
CA THR A 66 6.97 11.02 18.59
C THR A 66 7.58 10.36 17.37
N ALA A 67 6.79 10.14 16.33
CA ALA A 67 7.25 9.59 15.06
C ALA A 67 7.94 10.70 14.25
N GLU A 68 9.16 11.05 14.65
CA GLU A 68 9.97 12.09 14.02
C GLU A 68 11.04 11.48 13.13
N TYR A 69 11.03 11.86 11.86
CA TYR A 69 11.97 11.38 10.85
C TYR A 69 12.83 12.54 10.37
N PRO A 70 14.17 12.43 10.43
CA PRO A 70 15.05 13.47 9.92
C PRO A 70 14.90 13.54 8.40
N LEU A 71 14.71 14.75 7.88
CA LEU A 71 14.79 14.99 6.44
C LEU A 71 16.26 15.11 6.02
N ASP A 72 16.54 14.68 4.80
CA ASP A 72 17.83 14.97 4.19
C ASP A 72 17.97 16.49 3.99
N PHE A 73 19.11 17.03 4.45
CA PHE A 73 19.45 18.44 4.32
C PHE A 73 19.86 18.80 2.89
N TYR A 74 20.20 17.82 2.05
CA TYR A 74 20.64 18.04 0.68
C TYR A 74 19.53 17.70 -0.33
N GLN A 75 18.71 18.70 -0.65
CA GLN A 75 17.66 18.56 -1.66
C GLN A 75 18.12 19.12 -3.01
N THR A 76 17.61 18.56 -4.12
CA THR A 76 17.98 19.00 -5.48
C THR A 76 17.65 20.47 -5.76
N ALA A 77 16.61 21.02 -5.11
CA ALA A 77 16.30 22.45 -5.19
C ALA A 77 17.40 23.34 -4.57
N GLN A 78 18.15 22.81 -3.61
CA GLN A 78 19.24 23.46 -2.88
C GLN A 78 20.62 23.01 -3.39
N GLU A 79 20.70 22.30 -4.52
CA GLU A 79 21.98 21.86 -5.10
C GLU A 79 22.93 23.04 -5.39
N ASN A 80 22.35 24.18 -5.78
CA ASN A 80 23.08 25.43 -6.01
C ASN A 80 23.62 26.09 -4.72
N ASP A 81 23.04 25.75 -3.56
CA ASP A 81 23.46 26.28 -2.27
C ASP A 81 24.69 25.57 -1.73
N TYR A 82 25.06 24.40 -2.27
CA TYR A 82 26.22 23.61 -1.86
C TYR A 82 27.25 23.44 -2.99
N VAL A 83 27.63 24.54 -3.64
CA VAL A 83 28.64 24.55 -4.72
C VAL A 83 30.08 24.74 -4.23
N ALA A 84 31.03 24.11 -4.92
CA ALA A 84 32.46 24.40 -4.74
C ALA A 84 32.85 25.68 -5.49
N TYR A 85 33.70 26.50 -4.88
CA TYR A 85 34.22 27.73 -5.48
C TYR A 85 35.66 27.54 -5.95
N MET A 86 36.04 28.19 -7.05
CA MET A 86 37.45 28.36 -7.39
C MET A 86 38.05 29.43 -6.48
N ILE A 87 39.12 29.08 -5.75
CA ILE A 87 39.84 30.03 -4.90
C ILE A 87 40.93 30.70 -5.76
N PRO A 88 40.89 32.02 -6.01
CA PRO A 88 42.05 32.71 -6.55
C PRO A 88 43.17 32.77 -5.48
N SER A 89 44.44 32.76 -5.90
CA SER A 89 45.71 32.67 -5.12
C SER A 89 45.68 32.85 -3.59
N GLU A 90 44.92 33.80 -3.04
CA GLU A 90 44.70 33.99 -1.60
C GLU A 90 43.23 34.38 -1.32
N GLY A 91 42.67 33.91 -0.20
CA GLY A 91 41.31 34.23 0.25
C GLY A 91 40.77 33.28 1.31
N ALA A 92 39.60 33.61 1.90
CA ALA A 92 38.88 32.74 2.84
C ALA A 92 37.66 32.11 2.16
N LEU A 93 37.44 30.82 2.40
CA LEU A 93 36.26 30.11 1.92
C LEU A 93 35.02 30.49 2.76
N PRO A 94 33.85 30.68 2.13
CA PRO A 94 32.61 30.88 2.88
C PRO A 94 32.27 29.61 3.68
N GLN A 95 31.91 29.78 4.95
CA GLN A 95 31.40 28.70 5.78
C GLN A 95 29.92 28.45 5.46
N ARG A 96 29.54 27.18 5.33
CA ARG A 96 28.14 26.76 5.22
C ARG A 96 27.81 25.83 6.38
N THR A 97 26.97 26.30 7.29
CA THR A 97 26.50 25.52 8.44
C THR A 97 25.32 24.67 8.02
N ILE A 98 25.38 23.37 8.30
CA ILE A 98 24.28 22.45 8.04
C ILE A 98 23.29 22.53 9.20
N THR A 99 22.01 22.64 8.90
CA THR A 99 20.90 22.52 9.86
C THR A 99 19.98 21.43 9.36
N GLY A 100 19.58 20.51 10.23
CA GLY A 100 18.62 19.45 9.90
C GLY A 100 17.20 19.91 10.19
N ASP A 101 16.28 19.48 9.34
CA ASP A 101 14.84 19.56 9.59
C ASP A 101 14.29 18.15 9.83
N ALA A 102 13.13 18.04 10.46
CA ALA A 102 12.50 16.77 10.73
C ALA A 102 10.99 16.85 10.49
N VAL A 103 10.43 15.77 9.94
CA VAL A 103 8.99 15.63 9.74
C VAL A 103 8.43 14.77 10.84
N THR A 104 7.44 15.30 11.54
CA THR A 104 6.61 14.52 12.46
C THR A 104 5.45 13.90 11.71
N ILE A 105 5.30 12.58 11.80
CA ILE A 105 4.17 11.85 11.23
C ILE A 105 3.10 11.71 12.31
N ASN A 106 1.88 12.14 11.99
CA ASN A 106 0.75 11.93 12.87
C ASN A 106 0.24 10.49 12.72
N THR A 107 0.20 9.78 13.83
CA THR A 107 -0.48 8.48 13.94
C THR A 107 -1.95 8.70 14.28
N TYR A 108 -2.81 7.77 13.86
CA TYR A 108 -4.24 7.82 14.13
C TYR A 108 -4.77 6.45 14.52
N ASP A 109 -5.83 6.45 15.33
CA ASP A 109 -6.51 5.25 15.77
C ASP A 109 -7.49 4.75 14.71
N VAL A 110 -7.37 3.47 14.36
CA VAL A 110 -8.34 2.74 13.56
C VAL A 110 -9.02 1.74 14.46
N GLY A 111 -10.35 1.84 14.57
CA GLY A 111 -11.17 0.93 15.36
C GLY A 111 -12.19 0.19 14.49
N ASN A 112 -12.47 -1.06 14.83
CA ASN A 112 -13.53 -1.85 14.23
C ASN A 112 -14.20 -2.73 15.29
N ALA A 113 -15.47 -3.06 15.10
CA ALA A 113 -16.23 -3.90 16.01
C ALA A 113 -17.23 -4.76 15.25
N ILE A 114 -17.47 -5.98 15.75
CA ILE A 114 -18.46 -6.89 15.22
C ILE A 114 -19.22 -7.61 16.33
N ASP A 115 -20.53 -7.73 16.17
CA ASP A 115 -21.42 -8.39 17.12
C ASP A 115 -22.33 -9.42 16.46
N TRP A 116 -22.74 -10.41 17.24
CA TRP A 116 -23.75 -11.40 16.88
C TRP A 116 -24.69 -11.73 18.05
N PRO A 117 -25.91 -12.23 17.77
CA PRO A 117 -26.81 -12.72 18.81
C PRO A 117 -26.22 -13.89 19.60
N LEU A 118 -26.40 -13.88 20.93
CA LEU A 118 -25.90 -14.93 21.84
C LEU A 118 -26.41 -16.33 21.47
N LYS A 119 -27.59 -16.41 20.83
CA LYS A 119 -28.17 -17.65 20.31
C LYS A 119 -27.22 -18.41 19.35
N TYR A 120 -26.38 -17.70 18.61
CA TYR A 120 -25.41 -18.32 17.70
C TYR A 120 -24.24 -18.95 18.45
N ALA A 121 -23.82 -18.35 19.57
CA ALA A 121 -22.82 -18.92 20.46
C ALA A 121 -23.37 -20.14 21.22
N THR A 122 -24.57 -20.05 21.80
CA THR A 122 -25.20 -21.18 22.53
C THR A 122 -25.47 -22.38 21.63
N SER A 123 -25.84 -22.14 20.37
CA SER A 123 -26.05 -23.19 19.36
C SER A 123 -24.73 -23.68 18.72
N ALA A 124 -23.58 -23.19 19.18
CA ALA A 124 -22.24 -23.49 18.66
C ALA A 124 -22.12 -23.36 17.13
N ARG A 125 -22.71 -22.31 16.54
CA ARG A 125 -22.67 -22.07 15.09
C ARG A 125 -21.34 -21.48 14.64
N TRP A 126 -20.31 -22.32 14.63
CA TRP A 126 -18.93 -21.95 14.27
C TRP A 126 -18.84 -21.17 12.95
N ASN A 127 -19.53 -21.61 11.91
CA ASN A 127 -19.44 -20.99 10.58
C ASN A 127 -19.84 -19.51 10.55
N ILE A 128 -20.73 -19.09 11.45
CA ILE A 128 -21.19 -17.69 11.52
C ILE A 128 -20.16 -16.86 12.28
N VAL A 129 -19.68 -17.38 13.42
CA VAL A 129 -18.71 -16.67 14.26
C VAL A 129 -17.35 -16.59 13.56
N ALA A 130 -16.85 -17.66 12.96
CA ALA A 130 -15.63 -17.66 12.17
C ALA A 130 -15.71 -16.64 11.01
N ARG A 131 -16.86 -16.57 10.31
CA ARG A 131 -17.04 -15.57 9.25
C ARG A 131 -17.11 -14.15 9.79
N ALA A 132 -17.73 -13.93 10.95
CA ALA A 132 -17.73 -12.63 11.61
C ALA A 132 -16.29 -12.22 11.95
N MET A 133 -15.46 -13.15 12.41
CA MET A 133 -14.05 -12.87 12.67
C MET A 133 -13.27 -12.49 11.41
N GLU A 134 -13.44 -13.23 10.32
CA GLU A 134 -12.82 -12.89 9.02
C GLU A 134 -13.22 -11.48 8.53
N VAL A 135 -14.48 -11.07 8.76
CA VAL A 135 -14.97 -9.74 8.38
C VAL A 135 -14.37 -8.63 9.25
N LEU A 136 -14.16 -8.89 10.54
CA LEU A 136 -13.50 -7.94 11.44
C LEU A 136 -12.07 -7.67 10.98
N GLU A 137 -11.31 -8.74 10.68
CA GLU A 137 -9.94 -8.68 10.17
C GLU A 137 -9.86 -7.92 8.83
N ALA A 138 -10.70 -8.31 7.87
CA ALA A 138 -10.74 -7.66 6.56
C ALA A 138 -11.05 -6.16 6.65
N GLY A 139 -11.84 -5.74 7.64
CA GLY A 139 -12.11 -4.31 7.87
C GLY A 139 -10.86 -3.52 8.26
N PHE A 140 -9.97 -4.08 9.10
CA PHE A 140 -8.70 -3.45 9.45
C PHE A 140 -7.74 -3.42 8.25
N VAL A 141 -7.60 -4.55 7.55
CA VAL A 141 -6.72 -4.68 6.38
C VAL A 141 -7.16 -3.72 5.26
N LYS A 142 -8.45 -3.67 4.95
CA LYS A 142 -9.00 -2.74 3.95
C LYS A 142 -8.69 -1.29 4.29
N LYS A 143 -8.93 -0.88 5.54
CA LYS A 143 -8.66 0.50 5.97
C LYS A 143 -7.17 0.84 5.85
N MET A 144 -6.31 -0.07 6.29
CA MET A 144 -4.86 0.03 6.17
C MET A 144 -4.45 0.22 4.69
N ASN A 145 -4.93 -0.65 3.80
CA ASN A 145 -4.66 -0.59 2.35
C ASN A 145 -5.09 0.75 1.74
N THR A 146 -6.34 1.15 1.98
CA THR A 146 -6.90 2.40 1.46
C THR A 146 -6.06 3.60 1.89
N ASP A 147 -5.68 3.68 3.16
CA ASP A 147 -4.94 4.83 3.68
C ASP A 147 -3.49 4.85 3.17
N GLY A 148 -2.81 3.71 3.12
CA GLY A 148 -1.45 3.61 2.57
C GLY A 148 -1.39 4.00 1.08
N TRP A 149 -2.31 3.49 0.26
CA TRP A 149 -2.36 3.81 -1.17
C TRP A 149 -2.74 5.25 -1.45
N ARG A 150 -3.65 5.84 -0.67
CA ARG A 150 -3.96 7.27 -0.79
C ARG A 150 -2.75 8.15 -0.50
N VAL A 151 -1.91 7.79 0.49
CA VAL A 151 -0.66 8.51 0.75
C VAL A 151 0.31 8.41 -0.43
N ILE A 152 0.45 7.23 -1.03
CA ILE A 152 1.31 7.03 -2.21
C ILE A 152 0.83 7.90 -3.37
N ILE A 153 -0.47 7.83 -3.71
CA ILE A 153 -1.04 8.57 -4.84
C ILE A 153 -0.95 10.08 -4.59
N ALA A 154 -1.21 10.54 -3.36
CA ALA A 154 -1.05 11.93 -2.99
C ALA A 154 0.40 12.41 -3.12
N ALA A 155 1.37 11.59 -2.73
CA ALA A 155 2.79 11.91 -2.87
C ALA A 155 3.21 12.02 -4.34
N GLY A 156 2.69 11.12 -5.20
CA GLY A 156 2.91 11.19 -6.64
C GLY A 156 2.27 12.43 -7.29
N ALA A 157 1.07 12.80 -6.86
CA ALA A 157 0.36 13.98 -7.36
C ALA A 157 1.00 15.30 -6.91
N GLY A 158 1.57 15.32 -5.70
CA GLY A 158 2.31 16.48 -5.16
C GLY A 158 3.74 16.61 -5.68
N ARG A 159 4.24 15.64 -6.45
CA ARG A 159 5.56 15.70 -7.07
C ARG A 159 5.61 16.86 -8.07
N THR A 160 6.72 17.58 -8.12
CA THR A 160 6.94 18.67 -9.08
C THR A 160 8.04 18.32 -10.09
N ASP A 161 7.85 18.74 -11.33
CA ASP A 161 8.86 18.74 -12.38
C ASP A 161 9.72 20.02 -12.34
N TYR A 162 10.70 20.13 -13.24
CA TYR A 162 11.55 21.33 -13.32
C TYR A 162 10.79 22.63 -13.66
N SER A 163 9.56 22.52 -14.16
CA SER A 163 8.70 23.65 -14.52
C SER A 163 7.66 23.98 -13.43
N GLY A 164 7.66 23.24 -12.31
CA GLY A 164 6.73 23.41 -11.19
C GLY A 164 5.36 22.75 -11.37
N GLY A 165 5.16 21.93 -12.41
CA GLY A 165 3.94 21.16 -12.64
C GLY A 165 4.05 19.71 -12.14
N ALA A 166 2.92 19.02 -11.99
CA ALA A 166 2.90 17.60 -11.66
C ALA A 166 3.40 16.76 -12.86
N PRO A 167 4.48 15.95 -12.73
CA PRO A 167 5.00 15.15 -13.82
C PRO A 167 4.15 13.89 -14.00
N LEU A 168 2.93 14.05 -14.53
CA LEU A 168 2.15 12.92 -15.00
C LEU A 168 2.73 12.45 -16.33
N VAL A 169 3.11 11.18 -16.41
CA VAL A 169 3.65 10.58 -17.63
C VAL A 169 2.53 9.91 -18.41
N TYR A 170 2.41 10.23 -19.70
CA TYR A 170 1.49 9.56 -20.61
C TYR A 170 2.16 9.39 -21.97
N ASP A 171 1.64 8.48 -22.78
CA ASP A 171 2.12 8.29 -24.15
C ASP A 171 1.19 8.97 -25.15
N SER A 172 1.57 10.17 -25.59
CA SER A 172 0.79 10.96 -26.57
C SER A 172 0.54 10.30 -27.92
N ALA A 173 1.24 9.19 -28.22
CA ALA A 173 1.09 8.44 -29.47
C ALA A 173 0.24 7.17 -29.31
N ALA A 174 -0.21 6.85 -28.08
CA ALA A 174 -1.03 5.68 -27.81
C ALA A 174 -2.46 5.89 -28.31
N THR A 175 -3.15 4.79 -28.60
CA THR A 175 -4.61 4.79 -28.74
C THR A 175 -5.24 5.07 -27.37
N ALA A 176 -6.41 5.69 -27.36
CA ALA A 176 -7.13 5.99 -26.11
C ALA A 176 -7.31 4.74 -25.24
N GLY A 177 -6.93 4.83 -23.97
CA GLY A 177 -7.07 3.77 -22.97
C GLY A 177 -6.09 2.60 -23.14
N GLN A 178 -5.06 2.70 -23.99
CA GLN A 178 -4.18 1.58 -24.31
C GLN A 178 -2.86 1.62 -23.53
N PHE A 179 -2.60 0.57 -22.74
CA PHE A 179 -1.32 0.41 -22.06
C PHE A 179 -0.20 -0.02 -23.02
N THR A 180 0.78 0.85 -23.23
CA THR A 180 1.89 0.60 -24.17
C THR A 180 3.22 0.30 -23.47
N LYS A 181 4.06 -0.51 -24.12
CA LYS A 181 5.47 -0.69 -23.70
C LYS A 181 6.24 0.64 -23.64
N ARG A 182 5.89 1.58 -24.52
CA ARG A 182 6.51 2.91 -24.59
C ARG A 182 6.21 3.72 -23.33
N LEU A 183 5.02 3.61 -22.74
CA LEU A 183 4.69 4.24 -21.46
C LEU A 183 5.67 3.79 -20.36
N VAL A 184 5.92 2.49 -20.24
CA VAL A 184 6.89 1.95 -19.26
C VAL A 184 8.28 2.53 -19.48
N SER A 185 8.72 2.63 -20.73
CA SER A 185 10.01 3.24 -21.09
C SER A 185 10.07 4.74 -20.73
N LEU A 186 9.01 5.50 -21.03
CA LEU A 186 8.90 6.91 -20.68
C LEU A 186 8.97 7.09 -19.16
N MET A 187 8.20 6.31 -18.39
CA MET A 187 8.23 6.36 -16.93
C MET A 187 9.62 6.08 -16.37
N LYS A 188 10.36 5.11 -16.92
CA LYS A 188 11.76 4.87 -16.51
C LYS A 188 12.63 6.10 -16.74
N THR A 189 12.54 6.73 -17.91
CA THR A 189 13.35 7.91 -18.23
C THR A 189 12.98 9.11 -17.38
N THR A 190 11.70 9.32 -17.13
CA THR A 190 11.19 10.42 -16.28
C THR A 190 11.62 10.23 -14.84
N MET A 191 11.44 9.03 -14.27
CA MET A 191 11.88 8.71 -12.91
C MET A 191 13.38 8.94 -12.77
N ALA A 192 14.18 8.46 -13.72
CA ALA A 192 15.62 8.58 -13.67
C ALA A 192 16.12 10.04 -13.84
N ARG A 193 15.35 10.91 -14.50
CA ARG A 193 15.68 12.34 -14.67
C ARG A 193 15.26 13.14 -13.44
N LEU A 194 14.06 12.87 -12.91
CA LEU A 194 13.47 13.63 -11.80
C LEU A 194 13.86 13.08 -10.41
N ALA A 195 14.62 11.98 -10.33
CA ALA A 195 15.12 11.44 -9.06
C ALA A 195 16.29 12.24 -8.44
N GLY A 196 16.85 13.21 -9.17
CA GLY A 196 18.02 13.98 -8.72
C GLY A 196 19.35 13.22 -8.89
N GLY A 197 20.46 13.95 -8.72
CA GLY A 197 21.80 13.43 -8.98
C GLY A 197 22.17 13.38 -10.47
N ASN A 198 23.33 12.78 -10.76
CA ASN A 198 23.86 12.66 -12.12
C ASN A 198 24.07 11.20 -12.52
N SER A 199 24.58 10.97 -13.74
CA SER A 199 24.79 9.63 -14.30
C SER A 199 25.75 8.72 -13.49
N ALA A 200 26.53 9.29 -12.56
CA ALA A 200 27.47 8.57 -11.71
C ALA A 200 27.01 8.49 -10.24
N THR A 201 25.81 8.97 -9.91
CA THR A 201 25.25 8.85 -8.56
C THR A 201 24.99 7.38 -8.22
N ALA A 202 25.64 6.88 -7.16
CA ALA A 202 25.57 5.47 -6.76
C ALA A 202 24.13 4.99 -6.45
N ASN A 203 23.32 5.86 -5.84
CA ASN A 203 21.95 5.55 -5.43
C ASN A 203 20.92 6.34 -6.24
N ARG A 204 21.12 6.42 -7.56
CA ARG A 204 20.18 7.12 -8.46
C ARG A 204 18.79 6.48 -8.39
N GLY A 205 17.75 7.31 -8.31
CA GLY A 205 16.39 6.80 -8.35
C GLY A 205 16.04 6.17 -9.69
N ARG A 206 15.32 5.05 -9.62
CA ARG A 206 14.98 4.21 -10.76
C ARG A 206 13.61 3.61 -10.55
N LEU A 207 12.84 3.46 -11.63
CA LEU A 207 11.58 2.73 -11.55
C LEU A 207 11.86 1.25 -11.32
N THR A 208 11.43 0.70 -10.19
CA THR A 208 11.62 -0.72 -9.85
C THR A 208 10.33 -1.52 -9.97
N ASP A 209 9.21 -0.91 -9.58
CA ASP A 209 7.91 -1.57 -9.48
C ASP A 209 6.84 -0.66 -10.09
N LEU A 210 5.90 -1.27 -10.81
CA LEU A 210 4.79 -0.64 -11.48
C LEU A 210 3.50 -1.31 -11.04
N PHE A 211 2.58 -0.53 -10.50
CA PHE A 211 1.26 -0.98 -10.12
C PHE A 211 0.27 -0.55 -11.19
N ILE A 212 -0.40 -1.53 -11.77
CA ILE A 212 -1.25 -1.39 -12.95
C ILE A 212 -2.62 -2.01 -12.68
N SER A 213 -3.64 -1.58 -13.43
CA SER A 213 -4.95 -2.23 -13.44
C SER A 213 -4.89 -3.62 -14.11
N PRO A 214 -5.82 -4.54 -13.80
CA PRO A 214 -5.98 -5.78 -14.58
C PRO A 214 -6.27 -5.52 -16.06
N GLU A 215 -6.92 -4.41 -16.38
CA GLU A 215 -7.19 -3.95 -17.75
C GLU A 215 -5.87 -3.69 -18.51
N ALA A 216 -4.87 -3.06 -17.90
CA ALA A 216 -3.53 -2.94 -18.48
C ALA A 216 -2.85 -4.30 -18.75
N LEU A 217 -3.14 -5.33 -17.94
CA LEU A 217 -2.62 -6.68 -18.22
C LEU A 217 -3.30 -7.30 -19.44
N GLU A 218 -4.59 -7.06 -19.66
CA GLU A 218 -5.29 -7.49 -20.87
C GLU A 218 -4.70 -6.81 -22.12
N ASP A 219 -4.36 -5.53 -22.05
CA ASP A 219 -3.69 -4.83 -23.17
C ASP A 219 -2.33 -5.46 -23.51
N ILE A 220 -1.55 -5.89 -22.50
CA ILE A 220 -0.29 -6.60 -22.72
C ILE A 220 -0.53 -7.95 -23.41
N ARG A 221 -1.65 -8.63 -23.12
CA ARG A 221 -2.04 -9.89 -23.78
C ARG A 221 -2.40 -9.67 -25.25
N GLU A 222 -2.88 -8.49 -25.60
CA GLU A 222 -3.29 -8.15 -26.96
C GLU A 222 -2.13 -7.69 -27.87
N TRP A 223 -0.91 -7.53 -27.34
CA TRP A 223 0.24 -7.10 -28.16
C TRP A 223 0.50 -8.02 -29.36
N ASP A 224 0.57 -7.39 -30.54
CA ASP A 224 0.67 -8.07 -31.82
C ASP A 224 2.12 -8.31 -32.26
N SER A 225 2.30 -8.85 -33.48
CA SER A 225 3.61 -9.13 -34.06
C SER A 225 4.40 -7.88 -34.49
N ASP A 226 3.72 -6.73 -34.59
CA ASP A 226 4.37 -5.45 -34.89
C ASP A 226 4.97 -4.85 -33.61
N GLU A 227 4.35 -5.17 -32.46
CA GLU A 227 4.80 -4.75 -31.14
C GLU A 227 5.82 -5.68 -30.49
N VAL A 228 5.64 -6.99 -30.58
CA VAL A 228 6.52 -8.01 -29.95
C VAL A 228 6.81 -9.15 -30.91
N ASP A 229 7.96 -9.80 -30.75
CA ASP A 229 8.31 -10.95 -31.56
C ASP A 229 7.48 -12.20 -31.20
N ASP A 230 7.42 -13.17 -32.11
CA ASP A 230 6.59 -14.37 -31.96
C ASP A 230 6.96 -15.21 -30.72
N LEU A 231 8.22 -15.19 -30.26
CA LEU A 231 8.64 -15.91 -29.06
C LEU A 231 8.08 -15.23 -27.80
N THR A 232 8.30 -13.93 -27.65
CA THR A 232 7.76 -13.14 -26.52
C THR A 232 6.24 -13.23 -26.48
N ARG A 233 5.58 -13.19 -27.64
CA ARG A 233 4.13 -13.35 -27.72
C ARG A 233 3.66 -14.72 -27.23
N ARG A 234 4.35 -15.80 -27.60
CA ARG A 234 4.06 -17.13 -27.05
C ARG A 234 4.27 -17.17 -25.54
N GLU A 235 5.30 -16.52 -25.02
CA GLU A 235 5.55 -16.44 -23.58
C GLU A 235 4.44 -15.67 -22.87
N ILE A 236 3.99 -14.54 -23.42
CA ILE A 236 2.82 -13.77 -22.96
C ILE A 236 1.58 -14.66 -22.89
N PHE A 237 1.26 -15.40 -23.96
CA PHE A 237 0.06 -16.25 -23.98
C PHE A 237 0.13 -17.48 -23.07
N THR A 238 1.33 -17.96 -22.75
CA THR A 238 1.52 -19.15 -21.90
C THR A 238 1.85 -18.82 -20.46
N ALA A 239 2.12 -17.56 -20.16
CA ALA A 239 2.33 -17.05 -18.80
C ALA A 239 1.02 -17.05 -18.01
N GLY A 240 1.10 -17.37 -16.72
CA GLY A 240 0.10 -16.94 -15.75
C GLY A 240 0.33 -15.48 -15.36
N ASP A 241 -0.59 -14.90 -14.59
CA ASP A 241 -0.54 -13.49 -14.18
C ASP A 241 0.79 -13.11 -13.50
N ASP A 242 1.40 -14.04 -12.75
CA ASP A 242 2.69 -13.84 -12.05
C ASP A 242 3.91 -14.36 -12.85
N GLY A 243 3.78 -14.63 -14.14
CA GLY A 243 4.78 -15.33 -14.94
C GLY A 243 5.35 -14.53 -16.12
N GLY A 244 6.65 -14.70 -16.40
CA GLY A 244 7.24 -14.24 -17.66
C GLY A 244 7.13 -12.72 -17.90
N PRO A 245 6.83 -12.26 -19.12
CA PRO A 245 6.68 -10.84 -19.45
C PRO A 245 5.54 -10.13 -18.68
N MET A 246 4.56 -10.88 -18.18
CA MET A 246 3.45 -10.34 -17.36
C MET A 246 3.89 -9.97 -15.94
N ALA A 247 4.99 -10.54 -15.46
CA ALA A 247 5.56 -10.19 -14.17
C ALA A 247 6.56 -9.03 -14.26
N ARG A 248 7.14 -8.78 -15.44
CA ARG A 248 8.25 -7.81 -15.58
C ARG A 248 8.45 -7.31 -17.02
N ILE A 249 8.45 -5.99 -17.21
CA ILE A 249 8.80 -5.32 -18.47
C ILE A 249 10.01 -4.42 -18.27
N TYR A 250 11.01 -4.50 -19.15
CA TYR A 250 12.25 -3.69 -19.10
C TYR A 250 12.97 -3.71 -17.73
N GLY A 251 12.84 -4.78 -16.95
CA GLY A 251 13.43 -4.88 -15.62
C GLY A 251 12.63 -4.20 -14.50
N VAL A 252 11.40 -3.75 -14.78
CA VAL A 252 10.43 -3.20 -13.81
C VAL A 252 9.40 -4.28 -13.51
N ASN A 253 9.16 -4.57 -12.24
CA ASN A 253 8.15 -5.56 -11.84
C ASN A 253 6.75 -4.98 -12.03
N LEU A 254 5.83 -5.78 -12.56
CA LEU A 254 4.43 -5.41 -12.68
C LEU A 254 3.65 -6.05 -11.53
N HIS A 255 2.78 -5.25 -10.91
CA HIS A 255 1.90 -5.67 -9.83
C HIS A 255 0.47 -5.26 -10.20
N PRO A 256 -0.40 -6.21 -10.57
CA PRO A 256 -1.79 -5.88 -10.82
C PRO A 256 -2.50 -5.49 -9.52
N LEU A 257 -3.28 -4.42 -9.56
CA LEU A 257 -4.17 -3.98 -8.49
C LEU A 257 -5.56 -3.68 -9.06
N ASP A 258 -6.55 -4.40 -8.56
CA ASP A 258 -7.95 -4.30 -8.99
C ASP A 258 -8.54 -2.90 -8.69
N GLU A 259 -7.95 -2.13 -7.77
CA GLU A 259 -8.45 -0.84 -7.32
C GLU A 259 -8.01 0.38 -8.15
N LEU A 260 -7.14 0.22 -9.16
CA LEU A 260 -6.59 1.31 -10.00
C LEU A 260 -7.39 1.60 -11.29
N GLY A 261 -8.27 0.69 -11.72
CA GLY A 261 -8.98 0.79 -13.00
C GLY A 261 -10.12 1.82 -13.06
N VAL A 262 -10.79 1.92 -14.21
CA VAL A 262 -11.86 2.91 -14.46
C VAL A 262 -12.96 2.86 -13.39
N GLY A 263 -13.16 3.96 -12.67
CA GLY A 263 -14.20 4.10 -11.65
C GLY A 263 -13.92 3.38 -10.33
N GLN A 264 -12.72 2.82 -10.17
CA GLN A 264 -12.29 2.17 -8.93
C GLN A 264 -11.87 3.19 -7.86
N GLU A 265 -11.65 2.71 -6.64
CA GLU A 265 -11.42 3.56 -5.47
C GLU A 265 -10.22 4.50 -5.65
N PHE A 266 -9.08 3.99 -6.12
CA PHE A 266 -7.85 4.77 -6.20
C PHE A 266 -7.87 5.79 -7.33
N GLN A 267 -8.48 5.44 -8.46
CA GLN A 267 -8.66 6.40 -9.54
C GLN A 267 -9.65 7.51 -9.15
N THR A 268 -10.75 7.16 -8.48
CA THR A 268 -11.71 8.15 -7.97
C THR A 268 -11.03 9.11 -6.99
N TYR A 269 -10.14 8.60 -6.14
CA TYR A 269 -9.35 9.44 -5.26
C TYR A 269 -8.37 10.35 -6.03
N PHE A 270 -7.65 9.81 -7.02
CA PHE A 270 -6.74 10.58 -7.86
C PHE A 270 -7.42 11.79 -8.51
N ALA A 271 -8.66 11.62 -9.02
CA ALA A 271 -9.44 12.70 -9.61
C ALA A 271 -9.72 13.88 -8.64
N THR A 272 -9.67 13.65 -7.33
CA THR A 272 -9.84 14.70 -6.31
C THR A 272 -8.59 15.54 -6.07
N LEU A 273 -7.42 15.10 -6.53
CA LEU A 273 -6.12 15.73 -6.26
C LEU A 273 -5.77 16.88 -7.21
N GLY A 274 -6.62 17.17 -8.20
CA GLY A 274 -6.44 18.28 -9.13
C GLY A 274 -5.37 18.05 -10.21
N VAL A 275 -4.85 16.83 -10.33
CA VAL A 275 -3.99 16.39 -11.44
C VAL A 275 -4.89 15.82 -12.55
N SER A 276 -4.67 16.24 -13.79
CA SER A 276 -5.43 15.77 -14.95
C SER A 276 -4.65 14.70 -15.70
N MET A 277 -5.36 13.65 -16.14
CA MET A 277 -4.82 12.62 -17.03
C MET A 277 -4.55 13.17 -18.44
N GLY A 278 -3.84 12.40 -19.27
CA GLY A 278 -3.78 12.67 -20.70
C GLY A 278 -5.18 12.76 -21.31
N ALA A 279 -5.36 13.58 -22.34
CA ALA A 279 -6.69 13.91 -22.85
C ALA A 279 -7.50 12.71 -23.41
N SER A 280 -6.80 11.64 -23.79
CA SER A 280 -7.36 10.39 -24.30
C SER A 280 -7.24 9.22 -23.33
N ASP A 281 -6.66 9.46 -22.16
CA ASP A 281 -6.31 8.41 -21.23
C ASP A 281 -7.52 8.10 -20.35
N GLU A 282 -7.68 6.84 -19.98
CA GLU A 282 -8.80 6.34 -19.20
C GLU A 282 -8.38 5.84 -17.83
N GLU A 283 -7.12 5.42 -17.64
CA GLU A 283 -6.66 4.78 -16.40
C GLU A 283 -5.36 5.38 -15.85
N ILE A 284 -5.09 5.11 -14.57
CA ILE A 284 -3.86 5.56 -13.88
C ILE A 284 -2.92 4.40 -13.59
N VAL A 285 -1.64 4.71 -13.54
CA VAL A 285 -0.55 3.79 -13.21
C VAL A 285 0.32 4.42 -12.15
N VAL A 286 0.73 3.63 -11.16
CA VAL A 286 1.61 4.09 -10.07
C VAL A 286 2.95 3.40 -10.18
N GLY A 287 4.00 4.18 -10.44
CA GLY A 287 5.38 3.71 -10.47
C GLY A 287 6.11 4.04 -9.18
N LEU A 288 6.75 3.05 -8.56
CA LEU A 288 7.53 3.20 -7.34
C LEU A 288 9.01 2.87 -7.56
N ASP A 289 9.85 3.52 -6.76
CA ASP A 289 11.22 3.14 -6.53
C ASP A 289 11.38 2.58 -5.11
N LEU A 290 11.40 1.25 -5.01
CA LEU A 290 11.54 0.51 -3.76
C LEU A 290 12.99 0.07 -3.50
N SER A 291 13.97 0.64 -4.21
CA SER A 291 15.35 0.16 -4.13
C SER A 291 16.05 0.40 -2.78
N HIS A 292 15.62 1.41 -2.00
CA HIS A 292 16.34 1.83 -0.79
C HIS A 292 15.53 1.75 0.52
N GLY A 293 14.26 1.31 0.51
CA GLY A 293 13.47 1.01 1.72
C GLY A 293 13.34 2.16 2.75
N ASP A 294 13.73 3.38 2.37
CA ASP A 294 13.90 4.54 3.24
C ASP A 294 12.80 5.59 3.06
N SER A 295 12.02 5.46 1.99
CA SER A 295 11.15 6.52 1.50
C SER A 295 9.69 6.34 1.92
N PHE A 296 9.28 5.12 2.26
CA PHE A 296 7.91 4.78 2.67
C PHE A 296 7.94 4.21 4.08
N VAL A 297 7.38 4.95 5.03
CA VAL A 297 7.43 4.59 6.46
C VAL A 297 6.02 4.44 7.02
N MET A 298 5.87 3.45 7.89
CA MET A 298 4.63 3.18 8.62
C MET A 298 4.93 3.13 10.13
N PRO A 299 4.89 4.27 10.83
CA PRO A 299 5.00 4.27 12.28
C PRO A 299 3.78 3.60 12.92
N VAL A 300 4.02 2.60 13.77
CA VAL A 300 2.99 1.88 14.53
C VAL A 300 3.24 2.13 16.02
N LYS A 301 2.33 2.85 16.67
CA LYS A 301 2.40 3.09 18.14
C LYS A 301 1.66 2.04 18.94
N ARG A 302 0.65 1.42 18.34
CA ARG A 302 -0.13 0.36 18.97
C ARG A 302 -0.52 -0.68 17.93
N GLU A 303 0.02 -1.88 18.10
CA GLU A 303 -0.39 -3.04 17.30
C GLU A 303 -1.86 -3.38 17.51
N LEU A 304 -2.43 -4.14 16.57
CA LEU A 304 -3.82 -4.57 16.63
C LEU A 304 -4.11 -5.36 17.91
N ALA A 305 -4.95 -4.78 18.77
CA ALA A 305 -5.45 -5.44 19.95
C ALA A 305 -6.97 -5.66 19.82
N ILE A 306 -7.39 -6.91 20.00
CA ILE A 306 -8.80 -7.32 19.98
C ILE A 306 -9.24 -7.64 21.42
N PHE A 307 -10.42 -7.15 21.78
CA PHE A 307 -11.03 -7.24 23.10
C PHE A 307 -12.46 -7.77 23.00
N GLU A 308 -12.89 -8.46 24.05
CA GLU A 308 -14.28 -8.86 24.25
C GLU A 308 -15.16 -7.71 24.77
N ASP A 309 -16.41 -7.61 24.28
CA ASP A 309 -17.38 -6.62 24.78
C ASP A 309 -18.35 -7.22 25.81
N ASP A 310 -18.06 -6.99 27.09
CA ASP A 310 -18.92 -7.40 28.23
C ASP A 310 -20.27 -6.65 28.26
N MET A 311 -20.34 -5.45 27.67
CA MET A 311 -21.56 -4.63 27.70
C MET A 311 -22.63 -5.12 26.73
N LEU A 312 -22.30 -6.04 25.83
CA LEU A 312 -23.25 -6.65 24.88
C LEU A 312 -24.11 -7.75 25.51
N HIS A 313 -23.69 -8.34 26.63
CA HIS A 313 -24.43 -9.43 27.26
C HIS A 313 -25.86 -9.04 27.64
N ARG A 314 -26.05 -7.82 28.18
CA ARG A 314 -27.38 -7.26 28.50
C ARG A 314 -28.30 -7.08 27.29
N ARG A 315 -27.73 -7.04 26.08
CA ARG A 315 -28.45 -6.90 24.81
C ARG A 315 -28.66 -8.25 24.12
N GLN A 316 -28.39 -9.37 24.82
CA GLN A 316 -28.42 -10.73 24.27
C GLN A 316 -27.49 -10.89 23.06
N LYS A 317 -26.36 -10.19 23.08
CA LYS A 317 -25.34 -10.20 22.03
C LYS A 317 -23.98 -10.56 22.62
N ALA A 318 -23.11 -11.08 21.76
CA ALA A 318 -21.70 -11.29 22.03
C ALA A 318 -20.92 -10.73 20.84
N GLY A 319 -19.72 -10.22 21.06
CA GLY A 319 -18.94 -9.58 20.02
C GLY A 319 -17.55 -9.22 20.47
N PHE A 320 -16.77 -8.76 19.49
CA PHE A 320 -15.41 -8.28 19.67
C PHE A 320 -15.29 -6.88 19.11
N TYR A 321 -14.40 -6.10 19.71
CA TYR A 321 -13.93 -4.85 19.15
C TYR A 321 -12.41 -4.82 19.23
N GLY A 322 -11.80 -3.98 18.41
CA GLY A 322 -10.36 -3.78 18.47
C GLY A 322 -9.98 -2.41 17.98
N TRP A 323 -8.73 -2.06 18.24
CA TRP A 323 -8.11 -0.87 17.69
C TRP A 323 -6.63 -1.10 17.43
N GLN A 324 -6.09 -0.30 16.54
CA GLN A 324 -4.67 -0.17 16.25
C GLN A 324 -4.36 1.29 15.99
N GLU A 325 -3.13 1.70 16.30
CA GLU A 325 -2.66 3.07 16.06
C GLU A 325 -1.46 3.02 15.13
N HIS A 326 -1.63 3.55 13.93
CA HIS A 326 -0.60 3.61 12.90
C HIS A 326 -0.70 4.90 12.09
N GLY A 327 0.35 5.19 11.33
CA GLY A 327 0.40 6.29 10.36
C GLY A 327 1.09 5.84 9.08
N PHE A 328 0.94 6.63 8.03
CA PHE A 328 1.63 6.44 6.75
C PHE A 328 2.26 7.75 6.31
N ALA A 329 3.48 7.67 5.81
CA ALA A 329 4.10 8.79 5.10
C ALA A 329 4.99 8.31 3.96
N ALA A 330 5.03 9.14 2.90
CA ALA A 330 6.06 9.12 1.89
C ALA A 330 7.03 10.27 2.19
N LEU A 331 8.23 9.95 2.66
CA LEU A 331 9.26 10.93 3.02
C LEU A 331 9.88 11.60 1.79
N ASP A 332 9.97 10.86 0.68
CA ASP A 332 10.50 11.36 -0.59
C ASP A 332 9.52 11.10 -1.74
N GLY A 333 8.75 12.13 -2.12
CA GLY A 333 7.83 12.07 -3.25
C GLY A 333 8.50 11.82 -4.61
N ARG A 334 9.83 12.02 -4.74
CA ARG A 334 10.56 11.72 -6.00
C ARG A 334 10.62 10.23 -6.31
N ARG A 335 10.35 9.37 -5.32
CA ARG A 335 10.29 7.91 -5.47
C ARG A 335 8.94 7.40 -5.95
N VAL A 336 7.94 8.28 -6.07
CA VAL A 336 6.63 7.98 -6.65
C VAL A 336 6.50 8.71 -7.99
N LEU A 337 6.03 8.01 -9.01
CA LEU A 337 5.71 8.58 -10.31
C LEU A 337 4.31 8.14 -10.74
N LEU A 338 3.48 9.08 -11.12
CA LEU A 338 2.16 8.78 -11.67
C LEU A 338 2.21 8.82 -13.19
N ALA A 339 1.43 7.94 -13.79
CA ALA A 339 1.21 7.89 -15.22
C ALA A 339 -0.26 7.63 -15.55
N SER A 340 -0.64 7.87 -16.79
CA SER A 340 -1.96 7.54 -17.32
C SER A 340 -1.85 6.93 -18.72
N PHE A 341 -2.88 6.17 -19.12
CA PHE A 341 -3.00 5.54 -20.44
C PHE A 341 -4.45 5.43 -20.88
#